data_AF-A0A7Y8SU28-F1
#
_entry.id   AF-A0A7Y8SU28-F1
#
_cell.length_a   1.000
_cell.length_b   1.000
_cell.length_c   1.000
_cell.angle_alpha   90.00
_cell.angle_beta   90.00
_cell.angle_gamma   90.00
#
_symmetry.space_group_name_H-M   'P 1'
#
loop_
_entity.id
_entity.type
_entity.pdbx_description
1 polymer ?
#
loop_
_entity_poly.entity_id
_entity_poly.type
_entity_poly.pdbx_seq_one_letter_code
_entity_poly.pdbx_strand_id
1 'polypeptide(L)' 'MDHDFCTSDGARRLKQRIEEYWRERGYDVDIKLVDAGFVAAMRSARTDVRSNMVNGLPTRRQSGEERSARMEVA' A
#
# COMPACT_ATOMS: atom_id res chain seq x y z
N MET A 1 -12.15 20.34 -9.09
CA MET A 1 -10.94 20.12 -8.26
C MET A 1 -11.30 19.06 -7.22
N ASP A 2 -11.46 17.79 -7.62
CA ASP A 2 -12.39 16.94 -6.85
C ASP A 2 -11.77 16.05 -5.77
N HIS A 3 -10.46 15.80 -5.72
CA HIS A 3 -9.87 15.04 -4.61
C HIS A 3 -8.49 15.58 -4.23
N ASP A 4 -8.41 16.23 -3.07
CA ASP A 4 -7.13 16.63 -2.46
C ASP A 4 -6.47 15.43 -1.78
N PHE A 5 -5.40 14.93 -2.38
CA PHE A 5 -4.63 13.80 -1.88
C PHE A 5 -3.43 14.20 -1.00
N CYS A 6 -3.19 15.51 -0.83
CA CYS A 6 -2.08 16.04 -0.05
C CYS A 6 -2.44 16.24 1.43
N THR A 7 -3.51 15.57 1.90
CA THR A 7 -3.97 15.59 3.29
C THR A 7 -3.95 14.17 3.87
N SER A 8 -3.99 14.06 5.20
CA SER A 8 -4.10 12.77 5.87
C SER A 8 -5.39 12.03 5.50
N ASP A 9 -6.48 12.75 5.23
CA ASP A 9 -7.72 12.14 4.73
C ASP A 9 -7.56 11.64 3.29
N GLY A 10 -6.93 12.43 2.43
CA GLY A 10 -6.58 12.04 1.07
C GLY A 10 -5.72 10.77 1.02
N ALA A 11 -4.73 10.67 1.91
CA ALA A 11 -3.91 9.47 2.06
C ALA A 11 -4.74 8.24 2.50
N ARG A 12 -5.72 8.42 3.39
CA ARG A 12 -6.65 7.36 3.80
C ARG A 12 -7.54 6.88 2.65
N ARG A 13 -8.03 7.81 1.82
CA ARG A 13 -8.81 7.48 0.61
C ARG A 13 -7.95 6.72 -0.40
N LEU A 14 -6.69 7.14 -0.61
CA LEU A 14 -5.75 6.43 -1.47
C LEU A 14 -5.51 5.00 -0.99
N LYS A 15 -5.27 4.80 0.32
CA LYS A 15 -5.14 3.47 0.92
C LYS A 15 -6.32 2.58 0.56
N GLN A 16 -7.55 3.02 0.87
CA GLN A 16 -8.76 2.24 0.60
C GLN A 16 -8.90 1.89 -0.89
N ARG A 17 -8.70 2.87 -1.77
CA ARG A 17 -8.83 2.69 -3.22
C ARG A 17 -7.84 1.66 -3.78
N ILE A 18 -6.60 1.67 -3.32
CA ILE A 18 -5.58 0.72 -3.78
C ILE A 18 -5.90 -0.70 -3.29
N GLU A 19 -6.25 -0.84 -2.01
CA GLU A 19 -6.58 -2.13 -1.41
C GLU A 19 -7.83 -2.75 -2.06
N GLU A 20 -8.86 -1.94 -2.29
CA GLU A 20 -10.10 -2.38 -2.94
C GLU A 20 -9.89 -2.79 -4.39
N TYR A 21 -9.14 -2.00 -5.16
CA TYR A 21 -8.81 -2.31 -6.56
C TYR A 21 -8.18 -3.70 -6.71
N TRP A 22 -7.23 -4.04 -5.84
CA TRP A 22 -6.57 -5.35 -5.89
C TRP A 22 -7.43 -6.45 -5.29
N ARG A 23 -8.24 -6.12 -4.29
CA ARG A 23 -9.16 -7.07 -3.67
C ARG A 23 -10.20 -7.58 -4.64
N GLU A 24 -10.80 -6.71 -5.44
CA GLU A 24 -11.73 -7.09 -6.53
C GLU A 24 -11.09 -8.04 -7.56
N ARG A 25 -9.76 -8.03 -7.66
CA ARG A 25 -8.97 -8.87 -8.58
C ARG A 25 -8.43 -10.13 -7.90
N GLY A 26 -8.82 -10.40 -6.65
CA GLY A 26 -8.43 -11.59 -5.90
C GLY A 26 -7.02 -11.53 -5.30
N TYR A 27 -6.46 -10.34 -5.15
CA TYR A 27 -5.15 -10.14 -4.51
C TYR A 27 -5.29 -9.48 -3.14
N ASP A 28 -4.38 -9.82 -2.24
CA ASP A 28 -4.28 -9.19 -0.93
C ASP A 28 -3.08 -8.24 -0.91
N VAL A 29 -3.36 -6.95 -0.72
CA VAL A 29 -2.37 -5.87 -0.68
C VAL A 29 -2.57 -5.12 0.62
N ASP A 30 -1.46 -4.86 1.31
CA ASP A 30 -1.44 -4.08 2.55
C ASP A 30 -0.80 -2.71 2.26
N ILE A 31 -1.54 -1.64 2.54
CA ILE A 31 -1.08 -0.27 2.43
C ILE A 31 -0.97 0.35 3.82
N LYS A 32 0.22 0.80 4.19
CA LYS A 32 0.47 1.48 5.48
C LYS A 32 0.55 2.98 5.27
N LEU A 33 -0.11 3.72 6.16
CA LEU A 33 0.05 5.17 6.28
C LEU A 33 1.08 5.44 7.37
N VAL A 34 2.14 6.15 7.02
CA VAL A 34 3.21 6.53 7.97
C VAL A 34 3.22 8.04 8.07
N ASP A 35 2.88 8.57 9.25
CA ASP A 35 3.00 9.98 9.54
C ASP A 35 4.43 10.29 10.00
N ALA A 36 5.09 11.21 9.30
CA ALA A 36 6.44 11.67 9.61
C ALA A 36 6.47 13.09 10.20
N GLY A 37 5.31 13.70 10.46
CA GLY A 37 5.23 15.07 10.97
C GLY A 37 5.92 16.07 10.03
N PHE A 38 6.40 17.19 10.59
CA PHE A 38 7.08 18.24 9.82
C PHE A 38 8.48 17.83 9.37
N VAL A 39 8.73 17.85 8.06
CA VAL A 39 10.03 17.56 7.45
C VAL A 39 10.67 18.86 6.97
N ALA A 40 11.73 19.31 7.66
CA ALA A 40 12.36 20.61 7.42
C ALA A 40 12.81 20.83 5.96
N ALA A 41 13.35 19.79 5.30
CA ALA A 41 13.79 19.87 3.91
C ALA A 41 12.63 20.14 2.93
N MET A 42 11.43 19.63 3.22
CA MET A 42 10.24 19.79 2.39
C MET A 42 9.39 21.00 2.81
N ARG A 43 9.65 21.56 4.00
CA ARG A 43 8.86 22.64 4.62
C ARG A 43 7.36 22.28 4.72
N SER A 44 7.05 21.01 4.92
CA SER A 44 5.68 20.50 5.02
C SER A 44 5.60 19.30 5.96
N ALA A 45 4.38 19.02 6.45
CA ALA A 45 4.10 17.75 7.09
C ALA A 45 3.99 16.65 6.03
N ARG A 46 4.50 15.44 6.33
CA ARG A 46 4.54 14.34 5.37
C ARG A 46 3.78 13.12 5.87
N THR A 47 2.86 12.62 5.06
CA THR A 47 2.20 11.32 5.25
C THR A 47 2.57 10.41 4.08
N ASP A 48 3.31 9.34 4.37
CA ASP A 48 3.77 8.38 3.37
C ASP A 48 2.74 7.24 3.20
N VAL A 49 2.48 6.84 1.95
CA VAL A 49 1.69 5.66 1.59
C VAL A 49 2.65 4.55 1.17
N ARG A 50 2.73 3.45 1.94
CA ARG A 50 3.68 2.36 1.71
C ARG A 50 2.97 1.05 1.41
N SER A 51 3.26 0.43 0.25
CA SER A 51 2.68 -0.86 -0.13
C SER A 51 3.62 -2.03 0.12
N ASN A 52 3.06 -3.22 0.38
CA ASN A 52 3.78 -4.50 0.35
C ASN A 52 3.99 -5.09 -1.06
N MET A 53 3.57 -4.39 -2.12
CA MET A 53 3.72 -4.83 -3.50
C MET A 53 5.19 -4.74 -3.93
N VAL A 54 5.59 -5.62 -4.85
CA VAL A 54 6.95 -5.63 -5.41
C VAL A 54 6.88 -5.12 -6.84
N ASN A 55 7.62 -4.04 -7.13
CA ASN A 55 7.58 -3.35 -8.43
C ASN A 55 6.14 -2.96 -8.86
N GLY A 56 5.29 -2.62 -7.89
CA GLY A 56 3.89 -2.26 -8.13
C GLY A 56 2.93 -3.44 -8.36
N LEU A 57 3.40 -4.69 -8.22
CA LEU A 57 2.57 -5.88 -8.37
C LEU A 57 2.34 -6.60 -7.03
N PRO A 58 1.13 -7.09 -6.76
CA PRO A 58 0.83 -7.88 -5.57
C PRO A 58 1.56 -9.21 -5.60
N THR A 59 2.01 -9.68 -4.43
CA THR A 59 2.73 -10.96 -4.29
C THR A 59 1.88 -12.07 -3.64
N ARG A 60 0.71 -11.73 -3.10
CA ARG A 60 -0.20 -12.62 -2.36
C ARG A 60 -1.58 -12.66 -3.04
N ARG A 61 -2.08 -13.86 -3.34
CA ARG A 61 -3.46 -14.10 -3.78
C ARG A 61 -4.33 -14.40 -2.56
N GLN A 62 -5.61 -14.00 -2.61
CA GLN A 62 -6.57 -14.23 -1.51
C GLN A 62 -6.97 -15.70 -1.36
N SER A 63 -7.01 -16.45 -2.45
CA SER A 63 -7.15 -17.91 -2.41
C SER A 63 -5.81 -18.50 -1.97
N GLY A 64 -5.73 -18.88 -0.70
CA GLY A 64 -4.52 -19.34 -0.04
C GLY A 64 -3.95 -20.64 -0.60
N GLU A 65 -3.24 -20.55 -1.73
CA GLU A 65 -2.36 -21.61 -2.23
C GLU A 65 -0.93 -21.07 -2.42
N GLU A 66 -0.16 -21.29 -1.36
CA GLU A 66 1.20 -21.82 -1.34
C GLU A 66 2.27 -21.21 -2.27
N ARG A 67 3.09 -20.37 -1.65
CA ARG A 67 4.51 -20.26 -2.00
C ARG A 67 5.43 -20.54 -0.81
N SER A 68 5.00 -21.46 0.06
CA SER A 68 5.88 -22.13 1.04
C SER A 68 6.64 -23.32 0.41
N ALA A 69 6.51 -23.55 -0.90
CA ALA A 69 7.17 -24.65 -1.62
C ALA A 69 8.49 -24.26 -2.31
N ARG A 70 9.22 -23.24 -1.84
CA ARG A 70 10.54 -22.87 -2.42
C ARG A 70 11.69 -22.70 -1.42
N MET A 71 11.56 -23.26 -0.21
CA MET A 71 12.70 -23.36 0.71
C MET A 71 12.72 -24.69 1.46
N GLU A 72 12.58 -25.78 0.71
CA GLU A 72 13.06 -27.11 1.06
C GLU A 72 13.68 -27.70 -0.21
N VAL A 73 14.89 -27.28 -0.54
CA VAL A 73 15.94 -28.06 -1.23
C VAL A 73 17.16 -27.16 -1.50
N ALA A 74 18.19 -27.31 -0.65
CA ALA A 74 19.63 -27.32 -0.96
C ALA A 74 20.42 -27.18 0.35
#